data_AF-A0A3N0Z2G4-F1
#
_entry.id   AF-A0A3N0Z2G4-F1
#
_cell.length_a   1.000
_cell.length_b   1.000
_cell.length_c   1.000
_cell.angle_alpha   90.00
_cell.angle_beta   90.00
_cell.angle_gamma   90.00
#
_symmetry.space_group_name_H-M   'P 1'
#
loop_
_entity.id
_entity.type
_entity.pdbx_description
1 polymer ?
#
loop_
_entity_poly.entity_id
_entity_poly.type
_entity_poly.pdbx_seq_one_letter_code
_entity_poly.pdbx_strand_id
1 'polypeptide(L)'
;MEANPESTANSLLKDECYTDFLKEEFDVKTYTAQAIHHAIIAEQLAKLAEGISQLDKELHCQVVARHEDLLAQATGMESLEGVLQMMQTRIAALQSAVDRIRTKIVDPYNKIVARTSQLARLQVACDLLRRIIRILYLSKRLQGQLQGGSREITKAAQSLNELVHSVPRWCYKKSDEVQLDSDWVELESL
;
A
#
# COMPACT_ATOMS: atom_id res chain seq x y z
N MET A 1 -51.03 8.53 14.11
CA MET A 1 -51.03 7.91 15.45
C MET A 1 -50.70 6.44 15.21
N GLU A 2 -49.41 6.15 15.04
CA GLU A 2 -48.92 4.81 14.71
C GLU A 2 -48.97 3.96 15.99
N ALA A 3 -49.84 2.95 16.00
CA ALA A 3 -49.83 1.94 17.04
C ALA A 3 -48.58 1.08 16.82
N ASN A 4 -47.68 1.04 17.79
CA ASN A 4 -46.46 0.22 17.73
C ASN A 4 -46.87 -1.27 17.66
N PRO A 5 -46.66 -1.95 16.52
CA PRO A 5 -47.18 -3.30 16.31
C PRO A 5 -46.50 -4.36 17.21
N GLU A 6 -45.24 -4.13 17.59
CA GLU A 6 -44.55 -4.97 18.58
C GLU A 6 -45.20 -4.88 19.97
N SER A 7 -45.87 -3.77 20.29
CA SER A 7 -46.61 -3.62 21.55
C SER A 7 -47.89 -4.43 21.55
N THR A 8 -48.55 -4.59 20.40
CA THR A 8 -49.87 -5.21 20.28
C THR A 8 -49.78 -6.74 20.26
N ALA A 9 -48.85 -7.31 19.49
CA ALA A 9 -48.60 -8.75 19.48
C ALA A 9 -48.14 -9.26 20.86
N ASN A 10 -47.24 -8.52 21.52
CA ASN A 10 -46.82 -8.83 22.89
C ASN A 10 -47.93 -8.60 23.92
N SER A 11 -48.95 -7.80 23.63
CA SER A 11 -50.12 -7.64 24.50
C SER A 11 -51.11 -8.79 24.33
N LEU A 12 -51.33 -9.27 23.10
CA LEU A 12 -52.15 -10.44 22.81
C LEU A 12 -51.57 -11.70 23.47
N LEU A 13 -50.25 -11.91 23.35
CA LEU A 13 -49.58 -13.08 23.96
C LEU A 13 -49.51 -13.00 25.50
N LYS A 14 -49.79 -11.85 26.11
CA LYS A 14 -49.86 -11.69 27.57
C LYS A 14 -51.27 -11.90 28.13
N ASP A 15 -52.27 -12.12 27.28
CA ASP A 15 -53.61 -12.45 27.72
C ASP A 15 -53.59 -13.78 28.48
N GLU A 16 -54.24 -13.82 29.65
CA GLU A 16 -54.29 -14.99 30.54
C GLU A 16 -54.74 -16.25 29.79
N CYS A 17 -55.62 -16.10 28.79
CA CYS A 17 -56.13 -17.21 27.99
C CYS A 17 -55.08 -17.88 27.09
N TYR A 18 -53.95 -17.23 26.78
CA TYR A 18 -52.87 -17.79 25.96
C TYR A 18 -51.63 -18.20 26.76
N THR A 19 -51.57 -17.88 28.05
CA THR A 19 -50.40 -18.14 28.91
C THR A 19 -50.06 -19.63 29.04
N ASP A 20 -51.07 -20.51 29.03
CA ASP A 20 -50.87 -21.96 29.08
C ASP A 20 -50.11 -22.48 27.85
N PHE A 21 -50.34 -21.89 26.67
CA PHE A 21 -49.66 -22.26 25.43
C PHE A 21 -48.21 -21.78 25.35
N LEU A 22 -47.79 -20.85 26.22
CA LEU A 22 -46.44 -20.28 26.26
C LEU A 22 -45.50 -21.03 27.22
N LYS A 23 -46.02 -22.01 27.98
CA LYS A 23 -45.22 -22.84 28.90
C LYS A 23 -44.37 -23.84 28.11
N GLU A 24 -43.10 -24.00 28.48
CA GLU A 24 -42.19 -24.98 27.84
C GLU A 24 -42.69 -26.43 27.95
N GLU A 25 -43.49 -26.75 28.98
CA GLU A 25 -44.06 -28.07 29.25
C GLU A 25 -45.56 -28.15 28.95
N PHE A 26 -46.04 -27.43 27.93
CA PHE A 26 -47.46 -27.49 27.57
C PHE A 26 -47.89 -28.91 27.16
N ASP A 27 -48.72 -29.54 28.00
CA ASP A 27 -49.31 -30.85 27.71
C ASP A 27 -50.74 -30.70 27.16
N VAL A 28 -50.84 -30.91 25.84
CA VAL A 28 -52.10 -30.90 25.10
C VAL A 28 -53.13 -31.86 25.71
N LYS A 29 -52.70 -33.01 26.25
CA LYS A 29 -53.62 -34.05 26.75
C LYS A 29 -54.28 -33.62 28.06
N THR A 30 -53.53 -33.07 29.00
CA THR A 30 -54.10 -32.54 30.24
C THR A 30 -54.95 -31.30 29.97
N TYR A 31 -54.50 -30.39 29.09
CA TYR A 31 -55.27 -29.21 28.71
C TYR A 31 -56.62 -29.56 28.05
N THR A 32 -56.61 -30.49 27.09
CA THR A 32 -57.85 -30.94 26.42
C THR A 32 -58.75 -31.71 27.37
N ALA A 33 -58.21 -32.57 28.23
CA ALA A 33 -59.00 -33.27 29.26
C ALA A 33 -59.67 -32.28 30.22
N GLN A 34 -58.97 -31.22 30.64
CA GLN A 34 -59.52 -30.17 31.49
C GLN A 34 -60.60 -29.35 30.76
N ALA A 35 -60.38 -28.99 29.49
CA ALA A 35 -61.38 -28.29 28.68
C ALA A 35 -62.64 -29.12 28.42
N ILE A 36 -62.50 -30.44 28.24
CA ILE A 36 -63.62 -31.39 28.11
C ILE A 36 -64.38 -31.49 29.45
N HIS A 37 -63.67 -31.64 30.56
CA HIS A 37 -64.26 -31.76 31.90
C HIS A 37 -65.08 -30.51 32.28
N HIS A 38 -64.61 -29.32 31.90
CA HIS A 38 -65.32 -28.06 32.15
C HIS A 38 -66.36 -27.72 31.07
N ALA A 39 -66.53 -28.56 30.03
CA ALA A 39 -67.44 -28.35 28.90
C ALA A 39 -67.22 -27.03 28.11
N ILE A 40 -65.99 -26.52 28.09
CA ILE A 40 -65.62 -25.21 27.49
C ILE A 40 -64.95 -25.33 26.11
N ILE A 41 -64.93 -26.52 25.50
CA ILE A 41 -64.17 -26.81 24.26
C ILE A 41 -64.51 -25.86 23.11
N ALA A 42 -65.81 -25.60 22.89
CA ALA A 42 -66.26 -24.75 21.79
C ALA A 42 -65.82 -23.29 21.96
N GLU A 43 -65.85 -22.78 23.20
CA GLU A 43 -65.40 -21.43 23.54
C GLU A 43 -63.87 -21.30 23.38
N GLN A 44 -63.11 -22.31 23.83
CA GLN A 44 -61.65 -22.32 23.70
C GLN A 44 -61.20 -22.42 22.24
N LEU A 45 -61.88 -23.22 21.42
CA LEU A 45 -61.62 -23.27 19.98
C LEU A 45 -61.94 -21.94 19.28
N ALA A 46 -63.04 -21.28 19.66
CA ALA A 46 -63.40 -19.96 19.11
C ALA A 46 -62.34 -18.90 19.47
N LYS A 47 -61.89 -18.86 20.74
CA LYS A 47 -60.82 -17.97 21.22
C LYS A 47 -59.49 -18.23 20.53
N LEU A 48 -59.15 -19.48 20.26
CA LEU A 48 -57.92 -19.84 19.55
C LEU A 48 -58.00 -19.41 18.08
N ALA A 49 -59.13 -19.64 17.40
CA ALA A 49 -59.34 -19.22 16.03
C ALA A 49 -59.30 -17.68 15.89
N GLU A 50 -59.87 -16.96 16.85
CA GLU A 50 -59.79 -15.50 16.92
C GLU A 50 -58.35 -15.03 17.15
N GLY A 51 -57.62 -15.61 18.11
CA GLY A 51 -56.22 -15.28 18.36
C GLY A 51 -55.31 -15.52 17.16
N ILE A 52 -55.51 -16.63 16.43
CA ILE A 52 -54.80 -16.93 15.18
C ILE A 52 -55.10 -15.86 14.12
N SER A 53 -56.36 -15.47 13.94
CA SER A 53 -56.74 -14.45 12.97
C SER A 53 -56.18 -13.06 13.33
N GLN A 54 -56.13 -12.72 14.62
CA GLN A 54 -55.53 -11.48 15.10
C GLN A 54 -54.01 -11.47 14.89
N LEU A 55 -53.33 -12.59 15.18
CA LEU A 55 -51.90 -12.73 14.96
C LEU A 55 -51.53 -12.65 13.47
N ASP A 56 -52.33 -13.29 12.61
CA ASP A 56 -52.14 -13.25 11.15
C ASP A 56 -52.28 -11.82 10.61
N LYS A 57 -53.30 -11.07 11.06
CA LYS A 57 -53.49 -9.66 10.71
C LYS A 57 -52.32 -8.80 11.19
N GLU A 58 -51.87 -9.00 12.41
CA GLU A 58 -50.77 -8.24 13.01
C GLU A 58 -49.44 -8.53 12.30
N LEU A 59 -49.18 -9.80 12.00
CA LEU A 59 -48.00 -10.23 11.23
C LEU A 59 -48.01 -9.61 9.83
N HIS A 60 -49.16 -9.62 9.16
CA HIS A 60 -49.32 -8.95 7.87
C HIS A 60 -49.06 -7.44 7.97
N CYS A 61 -49.62 -6.77 8.99
CA CYS A 61 -49.38 -5.35 9.23
C CYS A 61 -47.90 -5.04 9.50
N GLN A 62 -47.19 -5.89 10.25
CA GLN A 62 -45.75 -5.72 10.49
C GLN A 62 -44.91 -5.90 9.23
N VAL A 63 -45.23 -6.91 8.43
CA VAL A 63 -44.57 -7.16 7.15
C VAL A 63 -44.78 -5.97 6.21
N VAL A 64 -46.01 -5.48 6.09
CA VAL A 64 -46.35 -4.30 5.27
C VAL A 64 -45.82 -3.00 5.89
N ALA A 65 -45.60 -2.90 7.20
CA ALA A 65 -44.98 -1.71 7.76
C ALA A 65 -43.49 -1.62 7.41
N ARG A 66 -42.78 -2.75 7.40
CA ARG A 66 -41.31 -2.78 7.24
C ARG A 66 -40.79 -3.13 5.84
N HIS A 67 -41.66 -3.59 4.93
CA HIS A 67 -41.23 -4.00 3.58
C HIS A 67 -40.57 -2.88 2.76
N GLU A 68 -41.09 -1.66 2.81
CA GLU A 68 -40.52 -0.48 2.15
C GLU A 68 -39.13 -0.16 2.70
N ASP A 69 -38.95 -0.21 4.03
CA ASP A 69 -37.64 0.03 4.66
C ASP A 69 -36.62 -1.05 4.29
N LEU A 70 -37.02 -2.33 4.29
CA LEU A 70 -36.13 -3.43 3.87
C LEU A 70 -35.76 -3.32 2.39
N LEU A 71 -36.70 -2.96 1.52
CA LEU A 71 -36.45 -2.74 0.10
C LEU A 71 -35.51 -1.55 -0.10
N ALA A 72 -35.77 -0.42 0.57
CA ALA A 72 -34.91 0.75 0.52
C ALA A 72 -33.47 0.43 1.00
N GLN A 73 -33.33 -0.37 2.06
CA GLN A 73 -32.03 -0.85 2.53
C GLN A 73 -31.34 -1.75 1.51
N ALA A 74 -32.05 -2.71 0.91
CA ALA A 74 -31.51 -3.60 -0.11
C ALA A 74 -31.03 -2.83 -1.35
N THR A 75 -31.85 -1.90 -1.86
CA THR A 75 -31.47 -1.02 -2.97
C THR A 75 -30.31 -0.09 -2.60
N GLY A 76 -30.28 0.40 -1.35
CA GLY A 76 -29.17 1.18 -0.83
C GLY A 76 -27.84 0.40 -0.81
N MET A 77 -27.88 -0.87 -0.41
CA MET A 77 -26.72 -1.77 -0.45
C MET A 77 -26.23 -2.00 -1.88
N GLU A 78 -27.13 -2.27 -2.82
CA GLU A 78 -26.79 -2.46 -4.24
C GLU A 78 -26.15 -1.20 -4.84
N SER A 79 -26.68 -0.02 -4.52
CA SER A 79 -26.11 1.26 -4.95
C SER A 79 -24.68 1.45 -4.42
N LEU A 80 -24.46 1.16 -3.13
CA LEU A 80 -23.14 1.28 -2.52
C LEU A 80 -22.14 0.29 -3.13
N GLU A 81 -22.56 -0.94 -3.42
CA GLU A 81 -21.73 -1.93 -4.12
C GLU A 81 -21.30 -1.42 -5.50
N GLY A 82 -22.21 -0.78 -6.25
CA GLY A 82 -21.88 -0.14 -7.52
C GLY A 82 -20.83 0.98 -7.39
N VAL A 83 -20.93 1.81 -6.35
CA VAL A 83 -19.94 2.86 -6.06
C VAL A 83 -18.58 2.25 -5.70
N LEU A 84 -18.56 1.22 -4.86
CA LEU A 84 -17.32 0.52 -4.48
C LEU A 84 -16.64 -0.13 -5.68
N GLN A 85 -17.42 -0.76 -6.57
CA GLN A 85 -16.89 -1.34 -7.80
C GLN A 85 -16.29 -0.27 -8.74
N MET A 86 -16.94 0.89 -8.84
CA MET A 86 -16.39 2.03 -9.58
C MET A 86 -15.09 2.55 -8.95
N MET A 87 -15.02 2.64 -7.62
CA MET A 87 -13.79 3.03 -6.92
C MET A 87 -12.66 2.03 -7.16
N GLN A 88 -12.94 0.74 -7.04
CA GLN A 88 -11.98 -0.35 -7.31
C GLN A 88 -11.37 -0.19 -8.71
N THR A 89 -12.21 0.04 -9.71
CA THR A 89 -11.78 0.23 -11.10
C THR A 89 -10.90 1.46 -11.28
N ARG A 90 -11.26 2.58 -10.63
CA ARG A 90 -10.46 3.82 -10.68
C ARG A 90 -9.11 3.67 -9.98
N ILE A 91 -9.07 2.96 -8.85
CA ILE A 91 -7.83 2.67 -8.12
C ILE A 91 -6.89 1.81 -8.99
N ALA A 92 -7.42 0.78 -9.65
CA ALA A 92 -6.65 -0.05 -10.57
C ALA A 92 -6.08 0.77 -11.75
N ALA A 93 -6.88 1.68 -12.32
CA ALA A 93 -6.42 2.58 -13.38
C ALA A 93 -5.32 3.53 -12.89
N LEU A 94 -5.42 4.05 -11.66
CA LEU A 94 -4.40 4.90 -11.04
C LEU A 94 -3.10 4.13 -10.81
N GLN A 95 -3.18 2.90 -10.29
CA GLN A 95 -2.02 2.02 -10.10
C GLN A 95 -1.31 1.77 -11.45
N SER A 96 -2.06 1.46 -12.50
CA SER A 96 -1.50 1.31 -13.85
C SER A 96 -0.83 2.58 -14.38
N ALA A 97 -1.40 3.76 -14.10
CA ALA A 97 -0.79 5.03 -14.47
C ALA A 97 0.52 5.30 -13.73
N VAL A 98 0.59 4.97 -12.44
CA VAL A 98 1.81 5.08 -11.63
C VAL A 98 2.89 4.11 -12.13
N ASP A 99 2.54 2.87 -12.45
CA ASP A 99 3.51 1.91 -13.01
C ASP A 99 4.01 2.36 -14.39
N ARG A 100 3.14 2.98 -15.20
CA ARG A 100 3.56 3.60 -16.47
C ARG A 100 4.53 4.76 -16.24
N ILE A 101 4.29 5.60 -15.22
CA ILE A 101 5.22 6.68 -14.83
C ILE A 101 6.57 6.10 -14.42
N ARG A 102 6.59 5.06 -13.58
CA ARG A 102 7.84 4.40 -13.16
C ARG A 102 8.65 3.91 -14.36
N THR A 103 8.02 3.15 -15.25
CA THR A 103 8.69 2.56 -16.41
C THR A 103 9.12 3.58 -17.47
N LYS A 104 8.38 4.69 -17.64
CA LYS A 104 8.66 5.71 -18.66
C LYS A 104 9.54 6.86 -18.17
N ILE A 105 9.64 7.07 -16.86
CA ILE A 105 10.35 8.23 -16.29
C ILE A 105 11.45 7.79 -15.34
N VAL A 106 11.13 6.99 -14.32
CA VAL A 106 12.09 6.61 -13.27
C VAL A 106 13.19 5.72 -13.82
N ASP A 107 12.85 4.67 -14.58
CA ASP A 107 13.86 3.75 -15.11
C ASP A 107 14.81 4.42 -16.12
N PRO A 108 14.33 5.22 -17.10
CA PRO A 108 15.22 5.98 -17.98
C PRO A 108 16.08 6.99 -17.24
N TYR A 109 15.54 7.68 -16.24
CA TYR A 109 16.30 8.61 -15.40
C TYR A 109 17.49 7.91 -14.73
N ASN A 110 17.25 6.77 -14.08
CA ASN A 110 18.30 5.98 -13.44
C ASN A 110 19.36 5.52 -14.44
N LYS A 111 18.95 5.11 -15.65
CA LYS A 111 19.88 4.76 -16.74
C LYS A 111 20.74 5.96 -17.18
N ILE A 112 20.16 7.16 -17.26
CA ILE A 112 20.90 8.39 -17.60
C ILE A 112 21.93 8.69 -16.51
N VAL A 113 21.53 8.69 -15.24
CA VAL A 113 22.45 8.94 -14.10
C VAL A 113 23.63 7.96 -14.14
N ALA A 114 23.37 6.66 -14.32
CA ALA A 114 24.42 5.66 -14.42
C ALA A 114 25.38 5.91 -15.60
N ARG A 115 24.84 6.21 -16.78
CA ARG A 115 25.63 6.52 -17.98
C ARG A 115 26.43 7.81 -17.84
N THR A 116 25.89 8.84 -17.21
CA THR A 116 26.60 10.10 -16.93
C THR A 116 27.77 9.86 -15.99
N SER A 117 27.59 9.05 -14.94
CA SER A 117 28.70 8.64 -14.06
C SER A 117 29.77 7.86 -14.82
N GLN A 118 29.38 6.91 -15.68
CA GLN A 118 30.31 6.17 -16.52
C GLN A 118 31.08 7.11 -17.48
N LEU A 119 30.40 8.06 -18.11
CA LEU A 119 31.03 9.04 -18.99
C LEU A 119 32.03 9.92 -18.24
N ALA A 120 31.70 10.38 -17.03
CA ALA A 120 32.63 11.16 -16.20
C ALA A 120 33.90 10.37 -15.87
N ARG A 121 33.76 9.08 -15.53
CA ARG A 121 34.91 8.18 -15.30
C ARG A 121 35.76 7.99 -16.57
N LEU A 122 35.11 7.83 -17.73
CA LEU A 122 35.81 7.74 -19.02
C LEU A 122 36.53 9.04 -19.38
N GLN A 123 35.94 10.20 -19.13
CA GLN A 123 36.58 11.50 -19.34
C GLN A 123 37.85 11.63 -18.49
N VAL A 124 37.78 11.28 -17.20
CA VAL A 124 38.96 11.26 -16.32
C VAL A 124 40.03 10.30 -16.87
N ALA A 125 39.65 9.10 -17.30
CA ALA A 125 40.59 8.15 -17.89
C ALA A 125 41.23 8.69 -19.17
N CYS A 126 40.46 9.31 -20.07
CA CYS A 126 40.97 9.97 -21.27
C CYS A 126 41.94 11.11 -20.95
N ASP A 127 41.64 11.93 -19.94
CA ASP A 127 42.52 13.00 -19.50
C ASP A 127 43.83 12.48 -18.91
N LEU A 128 43.77 11.38 -18.14
CA LEU A 128 44.97 10.68 -17.67
C LEU A 128 45.80 10.15 -18.85
N LEU A 129 45.18 9.54 -19.85
CA LEU A 129 45.89 9.04 -21.04
C LEU A 129 46.56 10.17 -21.82
N ARG A 130 45.87 11.31 -22.05
CA ARG A 130 46.47 12.49 -22.70
C ARG A 130 47.67 13.02 -21.93
N ARG A 131 47.59 13.03 -20.59
CA ARG A 131 48.70 13.43 -19.71
C ARG A 131 49.88 12.47 -19.83
N ILE A 132 49.63 11.15 -19.80
CA ILE A 132 50.67 10.13 -19.97
C ILE A 132 51.38 10.31 -21.31
N ILE A 133 50.64 10.47 -22.41
CA ILE A 133 51.21 10.72 -23.74
C ILE A 133 52.11 11.96 -23.74
N ARG A 134 51.65 13.06 -23.12
CA ARG A 134 52.44 14.30 -22.99
C ARG A 134 53.72 14.09 -22.18
N ILE A 135 53.65 13.38 -21.06
CA ILE A 135 54.81 13.05 -20.22
C ILE A 135 55.80 12.19 -21.03
N LEU A 136 55.34 11.14 -21.71
CA LEU A 136 56.20 10.29 -22.55
C LEU A 136 56.91 11.09 -23.65
N TYR A 137 56.19 12.00 -24.32
CA TYR A 137 56.77 12.88 -25.32
C TYR A 137 57.85 13.80 -24.74
N LEU A 138 57.55 14.50 -23.63
CA LEU A 138 58.47 15.40 -22.96
C LEU A 138 59.71 14.67 -22.43
N SER A 139 59.54 13.48 -21.85
CA SER A 139 60.64 12.61 -21.40
C SER A 139 61.58 12.24 -22.54
N LYS A 140 61.03 11.82 -23.69
CA LYS A 140 61.84 11.48 -24.87
C LYS A 140 62.58 12.71 -25.41
N ARG A 141 61.93 13.87 -25.45
CA ARG A 141 62.56 15.14 -25.87
C ARG A 141 63.70 15.54 -24.93
N LEU A 142 63.48 15.45 -23.62
CA LEU A 142 64.49 15.73 -22.60
C LEU A 142 65.70 14.81 -22.75
N GLN A 143 65.46 13.51 -22.94
CA GLN A 143 66.53 12.53 -23.13
C GLN A 143 67.38 12.85 -24.37
N GLY A 144 66.76 13.29 -25.47
CA GLY A 144 67.49 13.77 -26.66
C GLY A 144 68.30 15.05 -26.41
N GLN A 145 67.76 16.00 -25.63
CA GLN A 145 68.48 17.23 -25.28
C GLN A 145 69.70 16.95 -24.39
N LEU A 146 69.60 15.99 -23.46
CA LEU A 146 70.73 15.59 -22.61
C LEU A 146 71.87 14.94 -23.40
N GLN A 147 71.58 14.23 -24.50
CA GLN A 147 72.60 13.67 -25.40
C GLN A 147 73.34 14.76 -26.19
N GLY A 148 72.77 15.97 -26.34
CA GLY A 148 73.41 17.12 -26.97
C GLY A 148 74.49 17.82 -26.12
N GLY A 149 74.72 17.35 -24.89
CA GLY A 149 75.76 17.85 -23.99
C GLY A 149 75.50 19.28 -23.48
N SER A 150 76.56 20.00 -23.11
CA SER A 150 76.45 21.30 -22.41
C SER A 150 75.70 22.38 -23.18
N ARG A 151 75.65 22.28 -24.50
CA ARG A 151 75.02 23.25 -25.40
C ARG A 151 73.48 23.26 -25.34
N GLU A 152 72.87 22.20 -24.82
CA GLU A 152 71.41 22.03 -24.77
C GLU A 152 70.82 22.12 -23.34
N ILE A 153 71.65 22.43 -22.33
CA ILE A 153 71.25 22.47 -20.90
C ILE A 153 70.05 23.39 -20.65
N THR A 154 70.03 24.58 -21.24
CA THR A 154 68.91 25.53 -21.06
C THR A 154 67.61 24.97 -21.60
N LYS A 155 67.66 24.24 -22.73
CA LYS A 155 66.45 23.61 -23.32
C LYS A 155 66.02 22.37 -22.53
N ALA A 156 66.96 21.62 -21.97
CA ALA A 156 66.68 20.51 -21.06
C ALA A 156 65.99 21.01 -19.77
N ALA A 157 66.47 22.11 -19.18
CA ALA A 157 65.86 22.73 -18.01
C ALA A 157 64.40 23.17 -18.29
N GLN A 158 64.14 23.75 -19.47
CA GLN A 158 62.78 24.11 -19.88
C GLN A 158 61.87 22.87 -20.03
N SER A 159 62.34 21.81 -20.72
CA SER A 159 61.58 20.56 -20.86
C SER A 159 61.27 19.90 -19.51
N LEU A 160 62.22 19.98 -18.57
CA LEU A 160 62.02 19.48 -17.20
C LEU A 160 60.93 20.29 -16.47
N ASN A 161 60.95 21.62 -16.58
CA ASN A 161 59.92 22.47 -15.98
C ASN A 161 58.52 22.15 -16.54
N GLU A 162 58.39 21.97 -17.85
CA GLU A 162 57.13 21.56 -18.49
C GLU A 162 56.64 20.19 -18.01
N LEU A 163 57.58 19.26 -17.74
CA LEU A 163 57.27 17.92 -17.23
C LEU A 163 56.77 17.97 -15.78
N VAL A 164 57.41 18.76 -14.91
CA VAL A 164 56.97 18.99 -13.53
C VAL A 164 55.56 19.56 -13.48
N HIS A 165 55.24 20.55 -14.33
CA HIS A 165 53.89 21.11 -14.42
C HIS A 165 52.85 20.17 -15.03
N SER A 166 53.27 19.12 -15.75
CA SER A 166 52.36 18.14 -16.34
C SER A 166 51.86 17.09 -15.32
N VAL A 167 52.53 16.96 -14.17
CA VAL A 167 52.13 16.07 -13.08
C VAL A 167 51.07 16.76 -12.22
N PRO A 168 49.89 16.15 -12.03
CA PRO A 168 48.83 16.79 -11.25
C PRO A 168 49.21 16.98 -9.78
N ARG A 169 48.82 18.11 -9.19
CA ARG A 169 49.08 18.45 -7.77
C ARG A 169 48.60 17.39 -6.77
N TRP A 170 47.53 16.66 -7.07
CA TRP A 170 47.04 15.56 -6.23
C TRP A 170 47.95 14.33 -6.20
N CYS A 171 48.79 14.11 -7.22
CA CYS A 171 49.83 13.07 -7.15
C CYS A 171 50.89 13.39 -6.09
N TYR A 172 51.14 14.68 -5.83
CA TYR A 172 52.03 15.11 -4.75
C TYR A 172 51.36 14.99 -3.38
N LYS A 173 50.08 15.35 -3.27
CA LYS A 173 49.33 15.24 -2.00
C LYS A 173 49.10 13.80 -1.54
N LYS A 174 48.82 12.86 -2.46
CA LYS A 174 48.58 11.45 -2.09
C LYS A 174 49.83 10.78 -1.51
N SER A 175 51.02 11.30 -1.75
CA SER A 175 52.24 10.82 -1.11
C SER A 175 52.34 11.21 0.37
N ASP A 176 51.66 12.28 0.81
CA ASP A 176 51.57 12.70 2.21
C ASP A 176 50.31 12.13 2.91
N GLU A 177 49.23 11.90 2.14
CA GLU A 177 47.92 11.41 2.64
C GLU A 177 47.84 9.89 2.82
N VAL A 178 48.65 9.10 2.09
CA VAL A 178 48.72 7.62 2.27
C VAL A 178 49.25 7.25 3.67
N GLN A 179 49.98 8.15 4.34
CA GLN A 179 50.38 7.98 5.73
C GLN A 179 49.18 8.12 6.69
N LEU A 180 48.21 9.00 6.37
CA LEU A 180 47.02 9.24 7.19
C LEU A 180 45.95 8.16 6.99
N ASP A 181 45.76 7.65 5.77
CA ASP A 181 44.76 6.60 5.47
C ASP A 181 45.12 5.24 6.11
N SER A 182 46.41 5.02 6.44
CA SER A 182 46.87 3.83 7.17
C SER A 182 46.46 3.88 8.65
N ASP A 183 46.43 5.06 9.27
CA ASP A 183 45.99 5.25 10.66
C ASP A 183 44.46 5.14 10.80
N TRP A 184 43.70 5.47 9.76
CA TRP A 184 42.23 5.38 9.78
C TRP A 184 41.70 3.94 9.72
N VAL A 185 42.39 3.04 9.01
CA VAL A 185 41.98 1.62 8.92
C VAL A 185 42.23 0.86 10.23
N GLU A 186 43.19 1.28 11.06
CA GLU A 186 43.40 0.70 12.40
C GLU A 186 42.34 1.14 13.44
N LEU A 187 41.73 2.31 13.27
CA LEU A 187 40.73 2.85 14.20
C LEU A 187 39.29 2.32 13.96
N GLU A 188 39.00 1.73 12.80
CA GLU A 188 37.70 1.10 12.49
C GLU A 188 37.64 -0.40 12.82
N SER A 189 38.70 -0.97 13.42
CA SER A 189 38.76 -2.39 13.86
C SER A 189 38.66 -2.61 15.38
N LEU A 190 38.26 -1.58 16.14
CA LEU A 190 37.90 -1.63 17.57
C LEU A 190 36.45 -1.18 17.76
#